data_AF-A0A843I131-F1
#
_entry.id   AF-A0A843I131-F1
#
_cell.length_a   1.000
_cell.length_b   1.000
_cell.length_c   1.000
_cell.angle_alpha   90.00
_cell.angle_beta   90.00
_cell.angle_gamma   90.00
#
_symmetry.space_group_name_H-M   'P 1'
#
loop_
_entity.id
_entity.type
_entity.pdbx_description
1 polymer ?
#
loop_
_entity_poly.entity_id
_entity_poly.type
_entity_poly.pdbx_seq_one_letter_code
_entity_poly.pdbx_strand_id
1 'polypeptide(L)'
;GPQLARSMDAAVMFHSLYWALDPLRELQCMRRLLRPGSVVLVGQQVVESTPGLVAIVAAMGAKHVFRSSDVDNLLETAGYRNERVYLRSMPFYIAVWRA
;
A
#
# COMPACT_ATOMS: atom_id res chain seq x y z
N GLY A 1 -16.37 3.97 -14.49
CA GLY A 1 -17.63 3.50 -15.10
C GLY A 1 -17.83 2.02 -14.79
N PRO A 2 -19.06 1.47 -14.92
CA PRO A 2 -19.36 0.07 -14.60
C PRO A 2 -18.52 -0.97 -15.35
N GLN A 3 -17.88 -0.60 -16.47
CA GLN A 3 -17.05 -1.48 -17.30
C GLN A 3 -15.69 -1.89 -16.67
N LEU A 4 -15.22 -1.22 -15.61
CA LEU A 4 -13.92 -1.50 -14.97
C LEU A 4 -14.02 -2.21 -13.61
N ALA A 5 -15.23 -2.50 -13.14
CA ALA A 5 -15.39 -3.24 -11.89
C ALA A 5 -14.87 -4.67 -12.08
N ARG A 6 -14.01 -5.14 -11.16
CA ARG A 6 -13.43 -6.49 -11.16
C ARG A 6 -12.73 -6.87 -12.48
N SER A 7 -12.06 -5.93 -13.13
CA SER A 7 -11.33 -6.18 -14.38
C SER A 7 -9.85 -6.49 -14.18
N MET A 8 -9.30 -6.27 -12.98
CA MET A 8 -7.86 -6.40 -12.72
C MET A 8 -7.51 -7.69 -11.97
N ASP A 9 -6.54 -8.44 -12.51
CA ASP A 9 -6.05 -9.71 -11.94
C ASP A 9 -4.97 -9.52 -10.88
N ALA A 10 -4.26 -8.39 -10.91
CA ALA A 10 -3.28 -8.00 -9.90
C ALA A 10 -3.08 -6.48 -9.89
N ALA A 11 -2.49 -5.96 -8.81
CA ALA A 11 -2.03 -4.59 -8.73
C ALA A 11 -0.66 -4.49 -8.06
N VAL A 12 0.06 -3.42 -8.39
CA VAL A 12 1.32 -3.04 -7.73
C VAL A 12 1.15 -1.64 -7.17
N MET A 13 1.33 -1.49 -5.87
CA MET A 13 1.41 -0.21 -5.19
C MET A 13 2.81 -0.04 -4.66
N PHE A 14 3.62 0.72 -5.39
CA PHE A 14 5.01 0.94 -5.02
C PHE A 14 5.21 2.44 -4.81
N HIS A 15 5.60 2.85 -3.60
CA HIS A 15 5.87 4.25 -3.27
C HIS A 15 4.72 5.21 -3.62
N SER A 16 3.49 4.80 -3.34
CA SER A 16 2.30 5.60 -3.65
C SER A 16 1.48 5.99 -2.43
N LEU A 17 1.42 5.17 -1.38
CA LEU A 17 0.51 5.36 -0.25
C LEU A 17 0.75 6.68 0.48
N TYR A 18 2.00 7.09 0.63
CA TYR A 18 2.34 8.34 1.33
C TYR A 18 1.94 9.63 0.59
N TRP A 19 1.57 9.54 -0.69
CA TRP A 19 1.17 10.71 -1.50
C TRP A 19 -0.35 10.85 -1.53
N ALA A 20 -1.08 9.75 -1.28
CA ALA A 20 -2.53 9.76 -1.27
C ALA A 20 -3.06 10.63 -0.12
N LEU A 21 -4.05 11.46 -0.41
CA LEU A 21 -4.72 12.26 0.63
C LEU A 21 -5.46 11.35 1.63
N ASP A 22 -6.18 10.35 1.11
CA ASP A 22 -6.91 9.34 1.88
C ASP A 22 -6.53 7.94 1.36
N PRO A 23 -5.44 7.35 1.87
CA PRO A 23 -4.93 6.09 1.36
C PRO A 23 -5.88 4.92 1.63
N LEU A 24 -6.70 4.99 2.70
CA LEU A 24 -7.70 3.97 3.00
C LEU A 24 -8.78 3.94 1.93
N ARG A 25 -9.31 5.11 1.56
CA ARG A 25 -10.34 5.21 0.51
C ARG A 25 -9.81 4.80 -0.86
N GLU A 26 -8.56 5.16 -1.19
CA GLU A 26 -7.90 4.72 -2.43
C GLU A 26 -7.77 3.19 -2.49
N LEU A 27 -7.32 2.57 -1.40
CA LEU A 27 -7.23 1.11 -1.28
C LEU A 27 -8.61 0.44 -1.42
N GLN A 28 -9.64 0.98 -0.77
CA GLN A 28 -11.01 0.47 -0.92
C GLN A 28 -11.55 0.63 -2.34
N CYS A 29 -11.18 1.70 -3.05
CA CYS A 29 -11.52 1.90 -4.45
C CYS A 29 -10.83 0.84 -5.33
N MET A 30 -9.51 0.66 -5.16
CA MET A 30 -8.72 -0.33 -5.88
C MET A 30 -9.26 -1.75 -5.68
N ARG A 31 -9.64 -2.11 -4.44
CA ARG A 31 -10.27 -3.40 -4.12
C ARG A 31 -11.51 -3.70 -4.98
N ARG A 32 -12.30 -2.67 -5.33
CA ARG A 32 -13.50 -2.83 -6.18
C ARG A 32 -13.17 -3.07 -7.65
N LEU A 33 -11.99 -2.64 -8.10
CA LEU A 33 -11.48 -2.85 -9.46
C LEU A 33 -10.81 -4.23 -9.61
N LEU A 34 -10.28 -4.77 -8.51
CA LEU A 34 -9.68 -6.09 -8.47
C LEU A 34 -10.74 -7.20 -8.51
N ARG A 35 -10.41 -8.29 -9.19
CA ARG A 35 -11.18 -9.54 -9.07
C ARG A 35 -11.07 -10.09 -7.64
N PRO A 36 -12.09 -10.82 -7.15
CA PRO A 36 -12.00 -11.50 -5.86
C PRO A 36 -10.79 -12.44 -5.82
N GLY A 37 -9.97 -12.33 -4.78
CA GLY A 37 -8.77 -13.16 -4.62
C GLY A 37 -7.55 -12.71 -5.43
N SER A 38 -7.64 -11.60 -6.19
CA SER A 38 -6.48 -11.00 -6.85
C SER A 38 -5.40 -10.58 -5.85
N VAL A 39 -4.15 -10.56 -6.31
CA VAL A 39 -3.00 -10.20 -5.49
C VAL A 39 -2.60 -8.74 -5.69
N VAL A 40 -2.12 -8.12 -4.62
CA VAL A 40 -1.59 -6.77 -4.59
C VAL A 40 -0.20 -6.82 -3.97
N LEU A 41 0.81 -6.41 -4.74
CA LEU A 41 2.14 -6.17 -4.19
C LEU A 41 2.18 -4.75 -3.64
N VAL A 42 2.49 -4.60 -2.36
CA VAL A 42 2.68 -3.30 -1.72
C VAL A 42 4.14 -3.14 -1.36
N GLY A 43 4.77 -2.10 -1.90
CA GLY A 43 6.10 -1.63 -1.54
C GLY A 43 6.01 -0.19 -1.01
N GLN A 44 6.44 0.04 0.22
CA GLN A 44 6.27 1.34 0.88
C GLN A 44 7.51 1.70 1.71
N GLN A 45 7.96 2.95 1.60
CA GLN A 45 8.92 3.51 2.54
C GLN A 45 8.30 3.58 3.92
N VAL A 46 9.05 3.08 4.90
CA VAL A 46 8.67 3.09 6.30
C VAL A 46 9.79 3.68 7.14
N VAL A 47 9.44 4.27 8.28
CA VAL A 47 10.40 4.97 9.16
C VAL A 47 11.54 4.07 9.65
N GLU A 48 11.29 2.76 9.76
CA GLU A 48 12.24 1.77 10.25
C GLU A 48 13.38 1.49 9.27
N SER A 49 13.19 1.79 7.97
CA SER A 49 14.13 1.36 6.93
C SER A 49 15.04 2.46 6.42
N THR A 50 14.49 3.66 6.28
CA THR A 50 15.13 4.76 5.56
C THR A 50 14.72 6.11 6.17
N PRO A 51 15.00 6.35 7.46
CA PRO A 51 14.51 7.53 8.17
C PRO A 51 14.93 8.85 7.50
N GLY A 52 16.13 8.92 6.93
CA GLY A 52 16.58 10.10 6.17
C GLY A 52 15.78 10.32 4.88
N LEU A 53 15.44 9.25 4.15
CA LEU A 53 14.64 9.34 2.93
C LEU A 53 13.20 9.72 3.24
N VAL A 54 12.64 9.19 4.34
CA VAL A 54 11.32 9.58 4.85
C VAL A 54 11.28 11.09 5.16
N ALA A 55 12.32 11.63 5.79
CA ALA A 55 12.40 13.07 6.06
C ALA A 55 12.42 13.90 4.76
N ILE A 56 13.16 13.44 3.74
CA ILE A 56 13.21 14.11 2.43
C ILE A 56 11.83 14.10 1.76
N VAL A 57 11.15 12.94 1.67
CA VAL A 57 9.84 12.88 1.00
C VAL A 57 8.75 13.63 1.76
N ALA A 58 8.82 13.67 3.10
CA ALA A 58 7.96 14.51 3.92
C ALA A 58 8.17 16.00 3.60
N ALA A 59 9.42 16.46 3.51
CA ALA A 59 9.74 17.83 3.12
C ALA A 59 9.30 18.16 1.68
N MET A 60 9.28 17.17 0.78
CA MET A 60 8.75 17.30 -0.58
C MET A 60 7.21 17.31 -0.63
N GLY A 61 6.52 17.17 0.50
CA GLY A 61 5.07 17.31 0.61
C GLY A 61 4.27 16.01 0.63
N ALA A 62 4.92 14.88 0.91
CA ALA A 62 4.23 13.63 1.21
C ALA A 62 3.20 13.86 2.34
N LYS A 63 2.03 13.22 2.20
CA LYS A 63 0.89 13.40 3.09
C LYS A 63 0.98 12.55 4.34
N HIS A 64 1.65 11.40 4.24
CA HIS A 64 1.77 10.44 5.32
C HIS A 64 3.20 9.96 5.50
N VAL A 65 3.53 9.62 6.74
CA VAL A 65 4.73 8.89 7.11
C VAL A 65 4.27 7.63 7.83
N PHE A 66 4.74 6.47 7.37
CA PHE A 66 4.28 5.18 7.87
C PHE A 66 5.37 4.43 8.63
N ARG A 67 4.96 3.72 9.68
CA ARG A 67 5.63 2.51 10.14
C ARG A 67 5.17 1.32 9.30
N SER A 68 5.95 0.25 9.33
CA SER A 68 5.54 -1.04 8.75
C SER A 68 4.19 -1.52 9.29
N SER A 69 3.97 -1.37 10.59
CA SER A 69 2.69 -1.69 11.25
C SER A 69 1.53 -0.84 10.74
N ASP A 70 1.77 0.42 10.37
CA ASP A 70 0.72 1.30 9.88
C ASP A 70 0.26 0.85 8.49
N VAL A 71 1.18 0.38 7.65
CA VAL A 71 0.87 -0.21 6.34
C VAL A 71 0.07 -1.49 6.49
N ASP A 72 0.47 -2.38 7.41
CA ASP A 72 -0.27 -3.62 7.73
C ASP A 72 -1.71 -3.29 8.16
N ASN A 73 -1.87 -2.42 9.17
CA ASN A 73 -3.18 -2.01 9.69
C ASN A 73 -4.06 -1.35 8.62
N LEU A 74 -3.48 -0.50 7.77
CA LEU A 74 -4.19 0.19 6.70
C LEU A 74 -4.76 -0.79 5.67
N LEU A 75 -3.97 -1.80 5.25
CA LEU A 75 -4.38 -2.81 4.28
C LEU A 75 -5.44 -3.75 4.86
N GLU A 76 -5.28 -4.19 6.11
CA GLU A 76 -6.28 -5.00 6.81
C GLU A 76 -7.60 -4.23 6.95
N THR A 77 -7.55 -2.94 7.31
CA THR A 77 -8.73 -2.07 7.42
C THR A 77 -9.40 -1.83 6.07
N ALA A 78 -8.62 -1.78 4.98
CA ALA A 78 -9.14 -1.75 3.62
C ALA A 78 -9.73 -3.11 3.16
N GLY A 79 -9.64 -4.14 4.01
CA GLY A 79 -10.20 -5.48 3.82
C GLY A 79 -9.24 -6.48 3.19
N TYR A 80 -8.01 -6.09 2.86
CA TYR A 80 -7.03 -7.01 2.30
C TYR A 80 -6.56 -8.00 3.35
N ARG A 81 -6.14 -9.18 2.92
CA ARG A 81 -5.54 -10.21 3.78
C ARG A 81 -4.06 -10.34 3.48
N ASN A 82 -3.23 -10.32 4.51
CA ASN A 82 -1.79 -10.52 4.34
C ASN A 82 -1.54 -11.96 3.87
N GLU A 83 -0.87 -12.12 2.72
CA GLU A 83 -0.54 -13.43 2.18
C GLU A 83 0.93 -13.77 2.41
N ARG A 84 1.82 -12.80 2.22
CA ARG A 84 3.25 -12.98 2.45
C ARG A 84 3.94 -11.64 2.64
N VAL A 85 4.71 -11.52 3.70
CA VAL A 85 5.66 -10.41 3.89
C VAL A 85 7.04 -10.84 3.40
N TYR A 86 7.60 -10.10 2.44
CA TYR A 86 8.95 -10.33 1.93
C TYR A 86 9.99 -9.55 2.73
N LEU A 87 9.73 -8.26 2.96
CA LEU A 87 10.60 -7.35 3.71
C LEU A 87 9.75 -6.50 4.64
N ARG A 88 10.12 -6.41 5.92
CA ARG A 88 9.41 -5.57 6.89
C ARG A 88 9.95 -4.15 6.96
N SER A 89 11.24 -3.97 6.68
CA SER A 89 11.89 -2.67 6.82
C SER A 89 12.89 -2.45 5.69
N MET A 90 14.07 -3.07 5.66
CA MET A 90 15.10 -2.67 4.69
C MET A 90 14.99 -3.32 3.30
N PRO A 91 15.10 -2.54 2.20
CA PRO A 91 15.11 -1.06 2.12
C PRO A 91 13.69 -0.45 2.19
N PHE A 92 12.66 -1.25 1.91
CA PHE A 92 11.26 -0.88 2.00
C PHE A 92 10.46 -2.00 2.66
N TYR A 93 9.31 -1.66 3.23
CA TYR A 93 8.28 -2.65 3.47
C TYR A 93 7.83 -3.22 2.12
N ILE A 94 7.87 -4.54 1.93
CA ILE A 94 7.38 -5.23 0.73
C ILE A 94 6.58 -6.46 1.14
N ALA A 95 5.32 -6.53 0.73
CA ALA A 95 4.44 -7.65 1.00
C ALA A 95 3.42 -7.87 -0.12
N VAL A 96 2.94 -9.10 -0.27
CA VAL A 96 1.79 -9.47 -1.10
C VAL A 96 0.56 -9.62 -0.23
N TRP A 97 -0.51 -9.01 -0.70
CA TRP A 97 -1.81 -8.92 -0.08
C TRP A 97 -2.88 -9.46 -1.02
N ARG A 98 -3.93 -10.06 -0.46
CA ARG A 98 -5.05 -10.60 -1.23
C ARG A 98 -6.29 -9.74 -1.06
N ALA A 99 -6.92 -9.37 -2.19
CA ALA A 99 -8.18 -8.64 -2.24
C ALA A 99 -9.38 -9.54 -1.89
#